data_AF-A0A4R5XGD5-F1
#
_entry.id   AF-A0A4R5XGD5-F1
#
_cell.length_a   1.000
_cell.length_b   1.000
_cell.length_c   1.000
_cell.angle_alpha   90.00
_cell.angle_beta   90.00
_cell.angle_gamma   90.00
#
_symmetry.space_group_name_H-M   'P 1'
#
loop_
_entity.id
_entity.type
_entity.pdbx_description
1 polymer ?
#
loop_
_entity_poly.entity_id
_entity_poly.type
_entity_poly.pdbx_seq_one_letter_code
_entity_poly.pdbx_strand_id
1 'polypeptide(L)' 'YVYTVYKVDSDRLKADVELYPDAYQIERARRLNCSQRSISRALKRLGITQKKDTASS' A
#
# COMPACT_ATOMS: atom_id res chain seq x y z
N TYR A 1 1.73 4.44 -23.05
CA TYR A 1 1.41 4.29 -21.61
C TYR A 1 0.86 5.59 -21.09
N VAL A 2 -0.44 5.64 -20.77
CA VAL A 2 -1.09 6.85 -20.25
C VAL A 2 -0.83 6.90 -18.75
N TYR A 3 0.19 7.66 -18.33
CA TYR A 3 0.50 7.87 -16.92
C TYR A 3 -0.53 8.84 -16.34
N THR A 4 -1.72 8.34 -15.99
CA THR A 4 -2.72 9.15 -15.30
C THR A 4 -2.18 9.55 -13.94
N VAL A 5 -2.31 10.83 -13.60
CA VAL A 5 -1.79 11.50 -12.39
C VAL A 5 -2.30 10.84 -11.10
N TYR A 6 -1.65 9.75 -10.70
CA TYR A 6 -1.75 9.19 -9.37
C TYR A 6 -0.34 9.06 -8.81
N LYS A 7 -0.09 9.77 -7.72
CA LYS A 7 1.22 9.87 -7.04
C LYS A 7 1.77 8.52 -6.53
N VAL A 8 1.10 7.39 -6.79
CA VAL A 8 1.49 6.04 -6.35
C VAL A 8 1.19 5.06 -7.47
N ASP A 9 2.21 4.35 -7.93
CA ASP A 9 2.08 3.22 -8.85
C ASP A 9 1.31 2.07 -8.18
N SER A 10 0.14 1.74 -8.73
CA SER A 10 -0.73 0.70 -8.20
C SER A 10 -0.10 -0.69 -8.29
N ASP A 11 0.68 -0.95 -9.33
CA ASP A 11 1.37 -2.23 -9.53
C ASP A 11 2.46 -2.46 -8.47
N ARG A 12 3.31 -1.45 -8.25
CA ARG A 12 4.30 -1.45 -7.17
C ARG A 12 3.68 -1.60 -5.79
N LEU A 13 2.56 -0.93 -5.52
CA LEU A 13 1.87 -1.07 -4.25
C LEU A 13 1.30 -2.48 -4.06
N LYS A 14 0.80 -3.11 -5.13
CA LYS A 14 0.28 -4.47 -5.09
C LYS A 14 1.37 -5.48 -4.77
N ALA A 15 2.52 -5.38 -5.44
CA ALA A 15 3.69 -6.21 -5.16
C ALA A 15 4.22 -6.04 -3.71
N ASP A 16 4.23 -4.81 -3.18
CA ASP A 16 4.63 -4.57 -1.77
C ASP A 16 3.60 -5.14 -0.78
N VAL A 17 2.30 -5.13 -1.11
CA VAL A 17 1.26 -5.79 -0.31
C VAL A 17 1.43 -7.30 -0.28
N GLU A 18 1.75 -7.92 -1.41
CA GLU A 18 2.01 -9.37 -1.49
C GLU A 18 3.27 -9.79 -0.75
N LEU A 19 4.35 -9.00 -0.85
CA LEU A 19 5.63 -9.30 -0.20
C LEU A 19 5.59 -9.06 1.32
N TYR A 20 4.84 -8.05 1.76
CA TYR A 20 4.77 -7.65 3.16
C TYR A 20 3.33 -7.42 3.61
N PRO A 21 2.48 -8.45 3.75
CA PRO A 21 1.07 -8.29 4.07
C PRO A 21 0.81 -7.53 5.38
N ASP A 22 1.69 -7.70 6.38
CA ASP A 22 1.59 -7.09 7.72
C ASP A 22 2.27 -5.73 7.86
N ALA A 23 2.89 -5.20 6.80
CA ALA A 23 3.56 -3.90 6.89
C ALA A 23 2.56 -2.76 7.10
N TYR A 24 2.88 -1.89 8.05
CA TYR A 24 2.15 -0.65 8.28
C TYR A 24 2.23 0.30 7.09
N GLN A 25 1.19 1.11 6.87
CA GLN A 25 1.14 2.06 5.76
C GLN A 25 2.32 3.06 5.74
N ILE A 26 2.90 3.39 6.89
CA ILE A 26 4.09 4.26 6.99
C ILE A 26 5.34 3.56 6.45
N GLU A 27 5.51 2.27 6.74
CA GLU A 27 6.63 1.45 6.23
C GLU A 27 6.55 1.35 4.70
N ARG A 28 5.35 1.03 4.19
CA ARG A 28 5.08 0.99 2.75
C ARG A 28 5.35 2.34 2.08
N ALA A 29 5.00 3.43 2.77
CA ALA A 29 5.18 4.80 2.28
C ALA A 29 6.67 5.15 2.14
N ARG A 30 7.49 4.72 3.09
CA ARG A 30 8.96 4.86 3.00
C ARG A 30 9.53 4.06 1.83
N ARG A 31 9.11 2.81 1.62
CA ARG A 31 9.58 1.97 0.49
C ARG A 31 9.20 2.53 -0.87
N LEU A 32 7.98 3.05 -0.97
CA LEU A 32 7.42 3.58 -2.22
C LEU A 32 7.69 5.09 -2.39
N ASN A 33 8.51 5.70 -1.52
CA ASN A 33 8.82 7.14 -1.51
C ASN A 33 7.57 8.03 -1.66
N CYS A 34 6.48 7.66 -0.98
CA CYS A 34 5.21 8.39 -1.05
C CYS A 34 4.68 8.71 0.35
N SER A 35 3.55 9.44 0.41
CA SER A 35 2.92 9.77 1.70
C SER A 35 2.03 8.62 2.18
N GLN A 36 1.92 8.45 3.49
CA GLN A 36 0.98 7.50 4.10
C GLN A 36 -0.47 7.75 3.66
N ARG A 37 -0.87 9.02 3.47
CA ARG A 37 -2.20 9.37 2.94
C ARG A 37 -2.42 8.88 1.51
N SER A 38 -1.40 8.94 0.65
CA SER A 38 -1.52 8.44 -0.72
C SER A 38 -1.63 6.91 -0.75
N ILE A 39 -0.92 6.20 0.12
CA ILE A 39 -1.08 4.75 0.27
C ILE A 39 -2.47 4.38 0.74
N SER A 40 -2.99 5.05 1.78
CA SER A 40 -4.35 4.78 2.27
C SER A 40 -5.40 4.95 1.15
N ARG A 41 -5.30 6.01 0.35
CA ARG A 41 -6.19 6.23 -0.80
C ARG A 41 -6.02 5.17 -1.88
N ALA A 42 -4.79 4.75 -2.16
CA ALA A 42 -4.49 3.72 -3.16
C ALA A 42 -5.01 2.33 -2.73
N LEU A 43 -4.80 1.94 -1.47
CA LEU A 43 -5.35 0.69 -0.92
C LEU A 43 -6.88 0.65 -1.00
N LYS A 44 -7.56 1.74 -0.60
CA LYS A 44 -9.02 1.85 -0.72
C LYS A 44 -9.52 1.69 -2.15
N ARG A 45 -8.77 2.19 -3.14
CA ARG A 45 -9.12 2.04 -4.56
C ARG A 45 -8.90 0.64 -5.09
N LEU A 46 -7.87 -0.05 -4.59
CA LEU A 46 -7.59 -1.45 -4.93
C LEU A 46 -8.53 -2.42 -4.19
N GLY A 47 -9.36 -1.95 -3.26
CA GLY A 47 -10.23 -2.79 -2.44
C GLY A 47 -9.48 -3.65 -1.43
N ILE A 48 -8.19 -3.35 -1.18
CA ILE A 48 -7.34 -4.13 -0.29
C ILE A 48 -7.60 -3.68 1.14
N THR A 49 -8.12 -4.59 1.96
CA THR A 49 -8.33 -4.36 3.39
C THR A 49 -7.50 -5.39 4.15
N GLN A 50 -6.25 -5.05 4.48
CA GLN A 50 -5.40 -5.90 5.31
C GLN A 50 -5.66 -5.58 6.78
N LYS A 51 -6.27 -6.53 7.48
CA LYS A 51 -6.44 -6.51 8.93
C LYS A 51 -5.27 -7.30 9.50
N LYS A 52 -4.51 -6.72 10.44
CA LYS A 52 -3.45 -7.46 11.13
C LYS A 52 -4.08 -8.69 11.80
N ASP A 53 -3.51 -9.87 11.58
CA ASP A 53 -3.89 -11.04 12.35
C ASP A 53 -3.44 -10.82 13.79
N THR A 54 -4.41 -10.67 14.70
CA THR A 54 -4.18 -10.55 16.14
C THR A 54 -3.78 -11.90 16.76
N ALA A 55 -3.07 -12.75 16.03
CA ALA A 55 -2.48 -13.98 16.55
C ALA A 55 -1.13 -13.64 17.18
N SER A 56 -1.15 -12.98 18.33
CA SER A 56 0.03 -12.79 19.18
C SER A 56 -0.43 -12.81 20.63
N SER A 57 0.20 -13.71 21.37
CA SER A 57 -0.13 -14.28 22.68
C SER A 57 -0.50 -13.33 23.82
#